data_AF-K8XHB3-F1
#
_entry.id   AF-K8XHB3-F1
#
_cell.length_a   1.000
_cell.length_b   1.000
_cell.length_c   1.000
_cell.angle_alpha   90.00
_cell.angle_beta   90.00
_cell.angle_gamma   90.00
#
_symmetry.space_group_name_H-M   'P 1'
#
loop_
_entity.id
_entity.type
_entity.pdbx_description
1 polymer ?
#
loop_
_entity_poly.entity_id
_entity_poly.type
_entity_poly.pdbx_seq_one_letter_code
_entity_poly.pdbx_strand_id
1 'polypeptide(L)'
;MSRYEYGIDFDKIDAIDIHTHVEIDGCGHRSLDDELMAASEKYFKSGEERTPSIDAIADHYRSRNMAAVVFTVDAASASGHAANSVEEIAEGAARHNDVLIPFGSVDPWQGKAAVRRVHRLVDEYGVKGFKFHP
;
A
#
# COMPACT_ATOMS: atom_id res chain seq x y z
N MET A 1 -12.21 -10.91 8.99
CA MET A 1 -11.88 -9.97 7.91
C MET A 1 -12.80 -8.78 8.01
N SER A 2 -12.25 -7.58 8.19
CA SER A 2 -13.01 -6.33 8.12
C SER A 2 -12.80 -5.72 6.74
N ARG A 3 -13.84 -5.72 5.91
CA ARG A 3 -13.88 -4.92 4.69
C ARG A 3 -13.66 -3.44 5.04
N TYR A 4 -12.82 -2.75 4.28
CA TYR A 4 -12.52 -1.35 4.53
C TYR A 4 -13.73 -0.45 4.26
N GLU A 5 -14.00 0.44 5.21
CA GLU A 5 -14.90 1.57 5.07
C GLU A 5 -14.20 2.83 5.57
N TYR A 6 -14.48 3.98 4.95
CA TYR A 6 -13.86 5.24 5.35
C TYR A 6 -14.23 5.60 6.80
N GLY A 7 -13.21 5.83 7.64
CA GLY A 7 -13.35 6.46 8.94
C GLY A 7 -12.80 7.90 8.97
N ILE A 8 -12.24 8.37 7.84
CA ILE A 8 -11.62 9.68 7.69
C ILE A 8 -12.68 10.78 7.75
N ASP A 9 -12.44 11.79 8.59
CA ASP A 9 -13.19 13.03 8.58
C ASP A 9 -12.53 14.02 7.61
N PHE A 10 -13.02 14.03 6.36
CA PHE A 10 -12.43 14.82 5.28
C PHE A 10 -12.54 16.34 5.48
N ASP A 11 -13.44 16.80 6.37
CA ASP A 11 -13.57 18.23 6.70
C ASP A 11 -12.51 18.68 7.73
N LYS A 12 -11.78 17.74 8.34
CA LYS A 12 -10.80 18.03 9.41
C LYS A 12 -9.35 17.83 9.01
N ILE A 13 -9.06 17.05 7.97
CA ILE A 13 -7.70 16.85 7.49
C ILE A 13 -7.25 17.99 6.57
N ASP A 14 -5.96 18.31 6.60
CA ASP A 14 -5.39 19.40 5.80
C ASP A 14 -5.05 18.95 4.37
N ALA A 15 -4.71 17.67 4.18
CA ALA A 15 -4.33 17.12 2.88
C ALA A 15 -4.43 15.59 2.81
N ILE A 16 -4.44 15.08 1.57
CA ILE A 16 -4.31 13.67 1.23
C ILE A 16 -3.04 13.48 0.42
N ASP A 17 -2.13 12.64 0.91
CA ASP A 17 -1.03 12.11 0.10
C ASP A 17 -1.54 10.93 -0.74
N ILE A 18 -1.44 11.04 -2.07
CA ILE A 18 -2.00 10.05 -3.00
C ILE A 18 -1.02 8.91 -3.32
N HIS A 19 0.25 8.99 -2.90
CA HIS A 19 1.27 8.03 -3.32
C HIS A 19 2.18 7.66 -2.15
N THR A 20 1.76 6.66 -1.36
CA THR A 20 2.55 6.13 -0.24
C THR A 20 2.76 4.63 -0.40
N HIS A 21 4.03 4.21 -0.46
CA HIS A 21 4.37 2.79 -0.56
C HIS A 21 4.41 2.11 0.82
N VAL A 22 3.83 0.91 0.90
CA VAL A 22 4.05 -0.04 2.00
C VAL A 22 5.08 -1.05 1.52
N GLU A 23 6.32 -0.82 1.96
CA GLU A 23 7.51 -1.51 1.48
C GLU A 23 7.82 -2.81 2.25
N ILE A 24 7.33 -2.96 3.49
CA ILE A 24 7.46 -4.18 4.29
C ILE A 24 6.09 -4.69 4.72
N ASP A 25 5.85 -5.99 4.56
CA ASP A 25 4.68 -6.67 5.11
C ASP A 25 4.86 -7.08 6.58
N GLY A 26 3.81 -7.63 7.21
CA GLY A 26 3.84 -8.02 8.62
C GLY A 26 4.85 -9.12 8.97
N CYS A 27 5.42 -9.78 7.95
CA CYS A 27 6.37 -10.88 8.08
C CYS A 27 7.81 -10.48 7.73
N GLY A 28 8.05 -9.22 7.35
CA GLY A 28 9.38 -8.72 6.98
C GLY A 28 9.74 -8.93 5.51
N HIS A 29 8.80 -9.38 4.66
CA HIS A 29 9.01 -9.45 3.22
C HIS A 29 9.01 -8.04 2.64
N ARG A 30 9.96 -7.76 1.74
CA ARG A 30 10.14 -6.45 1.11
C ARG A 30 9.44 -6.42 -0.25
N SER A 31 8.91 -5.27 -0.63
CA SER A 31 8.18 -5.13 -1.90
C SER A 31 9.10 -5.17 -3.14
N LEU A 32 10.39 -4.92 -2.95
CA LEU A 32 11.45 -5.00 -3.96
C LEU A 32 12.58 -5.89 -3.44
N ASP A 33 13.40 -6.41 -4.37
CA ASP A 33 14.66 -7.08 -4.00
C ASP A 33 15.68 -6.11 -3.37
N ASP A 34 16.73 -6.65 -2.76
CA ASP A 34 17.71 -5.85 -2.02
C ASP A 34 18.48 -4.85 -2.91
N GLU A 35 18.70 -5.17 -4.19
CA GLU A 35 19.42 -4.30 -5.12
C GLU A 35 18.55 -3.10 -5.51
N LEU A 36 17.28 -3.35 -5.82
CA LEU A 36 16.29 -2.32 -6.12
C LEU A 36 15.93 -1.48 -4.89
N MET A 37 15.87 -2.08 -3.70
CA MET A 37 15.71 -1.34 -2.45
C MET A 37 16.88 -0.37 -2.25
N ALA A 38 18.12 -0.84 -2.37
CA ALA A 38 19.31 0.00 -2.23
C ALA A 38 19.39 1.11 -3.31
N ALA A 39 19.00 0.80 -4.55
CA ALA A 39 18.92 1.80 -5.62
C ALA A 39 17.84 2.85 -5.33
N SER A 40 16.68 2.43 -4.84
CA SER A 40 15.57 3.30 -4.45
C SER A 40 15.96 4.21 -3.29
N GLU A 41 16.59 3.69 -2.24
CA GLU A 41 17.13 4.45 -1.10
C GLU A 41 18.08 5.55 -1.56
N LYS A 42 19.05 5.19 -2.41
CA LYS A 42 20.05 6.12 -2.96
C LYS A 42 19.42 7.18 -3.85
N TYR A 43 18.39 6.83 -4.61
CA TYR A 43 17.72 7.74 -5.54
C TYR A 43 16.80 8.73 -4.82
N PHE A 44 16.00 8.24 -3.86
CA PHE A 44 15.01 9.05 -3.15
C PHE A 44 15.56 9.80 -1.93
N LYS A 45 16.84 9.60 -1.56
CA LYS A 45 17.55 10.33 -0.49
C LYS A 45 16.77 10.35 0.83
N SER A 46 16.09 9.28 1.15
CA SER A 46 15.27 9.15 2.36
C SER A 46 16.18 9.06 3.58
N GLY A 47 16.28 10.16 4.33
CA GLY A 47 16.95 10.20 5.63
C GLY A 47 16.17 9.56 6.78
N GLU A 48 15.00 8.96 6.50
CA GLU A 48 14.13 8.29 7.47
C GLU A 48 13.94 6.81 7.10
N GLU A 49 13.59 5.98 8.10
CA GLU A 49 13.39 4.54 8.02
C GLU A 49 12.51 4.18 6.80
N ARG A 50 13.10 3.50 5.81
CA ARG A 50 12.48 3.30 4.49
C ARG A 50 11.41 2.23 4.42
N THR A 51 11.22 1.53 5.52
CA THR A 51 10.29 0.42 5.61
C THR A 51 9.43 0.53 6.86
N PRO A 52 8.70 1.64 7.05
CA PRO A 52 7.82 1.79 8.19
C PRO A 52 6.70 0.75 8.10
N SER A 53 6.31 0.19 9.24
CA SER A 53 5.10 -0.63 9.31
C SER A 53 3.87 0.21 8.98
N ILE A 54 2.77 -0.45 8.61
CA ILE A 54 1.51 0.27 8.31
C ILE A 54 1.02 1.11 9.50
N ASP A 55 1.28 0.66 10.73
CA ASP A 55 0.93 1.38 11.94
C ASP A 55 1.78 2.66 12.09
N ALA A 56 3.09 2.57 11.81
CA ALA A 56 3.99 3.74 11.83
C ALA A 56 3.64 4.76 10.72
N ILE A 57 3.23 4.28 9.54
CA ILE A 57 2.70 5.14 8.47
C ILE A 57 1.46 5.88 8.97
N ALA A 58 0.51 5.18 9.60
CA ALA A 58 -0.69 5.80 10.13
C ALA A 58 -0.37 6.90 11.15
N ASP A 59 0.54 6.63 12.10
CA ASP A 59 0.96 7.62 13.09
C ASP A 59 1.68 8.83 12.48
N HIS A 60 2.48 8.61 11.44
CA HIS A 60 3.14 9.67 10.69
C HIS A 60 2.11 10.66 10.10
N TYR A 61 1.05 10.14 9.45
CA TYR A 61 0.02 10.98 8.83
C TYR A 61 -0.93 11.60 9.86
N ARG A 62 -1.30 10.88 10.94
CA ARG A 62 -2.06 11.47 12.06
C ARG A 62 -1.34 12.67 12.66
N SER A 63 -0.03 12.57 12.90
CA SER A 63 0.76 13.66 13.50
C SER A 63 0.81 14.92 12.63
N ARG A 64 0.49 14.80 11.33
CA ARG A 64 0.47 15.89 10.35
C ARG A 64 -0.93 16.35 9.97
N ASN A 65 -1.97 15.82 10.63
CA ASN A 65 -3.36 16.08 10.29
C ASN A 65 -3.66 15.78 8.80
N MET A 66 -3.08 14.69 8.29
CA MET A 66 -3.20 14.27 6.90
C MET A 66 -3.72 12.84 6.81
N ALA A 67 -4.22 12.48 5.63
CA ALA A 67 -4.49 11.09 5.26
C ALA A 67 -3.56 10.66 4.11
N ALA A 68 -3.46 9.35 3.89
CA ALA A 68 -2.62 8.77 2.85
C ALA A 68 -3.28 7.62 2.11
N VAL A 69 -3.08 7.58 0.80
CA VAL A 69 -3.34 6.40 -0.03
C VAL A 69 -2.14 5.47 0.03
N VAL A 70 -2.37 4.26 0.51
CA VAL A 70 -1.34 3.23 0.71
C VAL A 70 -1.51 2.07 -0.26
N PHE A 71 -0.40 1.60 -0.82
CA PHE A 71 -0.34 0.43 -1.70
C PHE A 71 1.05 -0.18 -1.68
N THR A 72 1.21 -1.35 -2.30
CA THR A 72 2.52 -1.99 -2.51
C THR A 72 2.85 -2.13 -3.99
N VAL A 73 4.04 -2.61 -4.30
CA VAL A 73 4.46 -2.93 -5.67
C VAL A 73 4.07 -4.36 -6.00
N ASP A 74 3.43 -4.55 -7.16
CA ASP A 74 3.24 -5.86 -7.77
C ASP A 74 3.69 -5.78 -9.23
N ALA A 75 4.92 -6.27 -9.46
CA ALA A 75 5.60 -6.31 -10.75
C ALA A 75 6.20 -7.71 -11.02
N ALA A 76 5.57 -8.77 -10.46
CA ALA A 76 6.13 -10.11 -10.41
C ALA A 76 6.50 -10.69 -11.79
N SER A 77 5.76 -10.36 -12.86
CA SER A 77 6.08 -10.79 -14.22
C SER A 77 7.36 -10.17 -14.76
N ALA A 78 7.71 -8.96 -14.32
CA ALA A 78 8.91 -8.26 -14.77
C ALA A 78 10.14 -8.55 -13.89
N SER A 79 9.95 -8.65 -12.56
CA SER A 79 11.04 -8.82 -11.60
C SER A 79 11.27 -10.27 -11.15
N GLY A 80 10.27 -11.15 -11.30
CA GLY A 80 10.26 -12.48 -10.66
C GLY A 80 10.09 -12.43 -9.14
N HIS A 81 9.90 -11.24 -8.55
CA HIS A 81 9.76 -11.03 -7.11
C HIS A 81 8.28 -11.02 -6.71
N ALA A 82 7.95 -11.74 -5.64
CA ALA A 82 6.59 -11.78 -5.13
C ALA A 82 6.22 -10.45 -4.45
N ALA A 83 5.03 -9.94 -4.73
CA ALA A 83 4.48 -8.75 -4.09
C ALA A 83 4.18 -8.99 -2.59
N ASN A 84 4.18 -7.91 -1.81
CA ASN A 84 3.63 -7.94 -0.45
C ASN A 84 2.13 -8.28 -0.49
N SER A 85 1.62 -8.86 0.60
CA SER A 85 0.20 -9.19 0.72
C SER A 85 -0.68 -7.94 0.69
N VAL A 86 -1.39 -7.73 -0.42
CA VAL A 86 -2.33 -6.62 -0.60
C VAL A 86 -3.50 -6.73 0.39
N GLU A 87 -3.90 -7.97 0.70
CA GLU A 87 -4.93 -8.28 1.69
C GLU A 87 -4.52 -7.80 3.09
N GLU A 88 -3.29 -8.09 3.52
CA GLU A 88 -2.79 -7.63 4.83
C GLU A 88 -2.71 -6.10 4.91
N ILE A 89 -2.28 -5.46 3.82
CA ILE A 89 -2.25 -3.99 3.73
C ILE A 89 -3.66 -3.41 3.83
N ALA A 90 -4.63 -3.98 3.11
CA ALA A 90 -6.02 -3.54 3.18
C ALA A 90 -6.63 -3.73 4.58
N GLU A 91 -6.33 -4.85 5.24
CA GLU A 91 -6.74 -5.11 6.62
C GLU A 91 -6.07 -4.14 7.61
N GLY A 92 -4.79 -3.83 7.42
CA GLY A 92 -4.09 -2.83 8.23
C GLY A 92 -4.64 -1.42 8.04
N ALA A 93 -4.92 -1.03 6.80
CA ALA A 93 -5.58 0.24 6.50
C ALA A 93 -7.01 0.30 7.09
N ALA A 94 -7.73 -0.82 7.16
CA ALA A 94 -9.03 -0.88 7.82
C ALA A 94 -8.95 -0.64 9.33
N ARG A 95 -7.86 -1.07 10.00
CA ARG A 95 -7.60 -0.74 11.42
C ARG A 95 -7.23 0.73 11.65
N HIS A 96 -6.76 1.42 10.60
CA HIS A 96 -6.35 2.83 10.60
C HIS A 96 -7.16 3.64 9.59
N ASN A 97 -8.45 3.35 9.48
CA ASN A 97 -9.32 3.92 8.48
C ASN A 97 -9.65 5.41 8.72
N ASP A 98 -9.17 5.98 9.81
CA ASP A 98 -9.19 7.40 10.15
C ASP A 98 -8.16 8.23 9.36
N VAL A 99 -7.10 7.58 8.86
CA VAL A 99 -6.02 8.26 8.12
C VAL A 99 -5.49 7.50 6.90
N LEU A 100 -5.75 6.20 6.76
CA LEU A 100 -5.27 5.40 5.61
C LEU A 100 -6.40 5.04 4.66
N ILE A 101 -6.10 5.07 3.36
CA ILE A 101 -6.98 4.66 2.26
C ILE A 101 -6.26 3.55 1.46
N PRO A 102 -6.74 2.30 1.46
CA PRO A 102 -6.06 1.23 0.77
C PRO A 102 -6.35 1.25 -0.73
N PHE A 103 -5.29 1.26 -1.53
CA PHE A 103 -5.33 0.88 -2.93
C PHE A 103 -4.84 -0.56 -3.08
N GLY A 104 -5.46 -1.29 -4.01
CA GLY A 104 -4.98 -2.61 -4.41
C GLY A 104 -3.79 -2.51 -5.36
N SER A 105 -3.01 -3.58 -5.42
CA SER A 105 -1.97 -3.78 -6.43
C SER A 105 -2.17 -5.13 -7.10
N VAL A 106 -2.07 -5.15 -8.42
CA VAL A 106 -2.03 -6.39 -9.21
C VAL A 106 -1.07 -6.20 -10.37
N ASP A 107 -0.33 -7.25 -10.69
CA ASP A 107 0.47 -7.31 -11.90
C ASP A 107 -0.44 -7.46 -13.14
N PRO A 108 -0.52 -6.45 -14.02
CA PRO A 108 -1.44 -6.47 -15.16
C PRO A 108 -1.08 -7.54 -16.21
N TRP A 109 0.15 -8.05 -16.22
CA TRP A 109 0.59 -9.07 -17.18
C TRP A 109 0.02 -10.46 -16.88
N GLN A 110 -0.57 -10.68 -15.69
CA GLN A 110 -1.22 -11.94 -15.33
C GLN A 110 -2.62 -12.12 -15.97
N GLY A 111 -3.06 -11.17 -16.81
CA GLY A 111 -4.27 -11.28 -17.62
C GLY A 111 -5.54 -11.56 -16.81
N LYS A 112 -6.27 -12.64 -17.14
CA LYS A 112 -7.54 -12.97 -16.45
C LYS A 112 -7.38 -13.22 -14.94
N ALA A 113 -6.19 -13.62 -14.49
CA ALA A 113 -5.93 -13.79 -13.06
C ALA A 113 -5.91 -12.44 -12.33
N ALA A 114 -5.25 -11.43 -12.90
CA ALA A 114 -5.24 -10.07 -12.37
C ALA A 114 -6.66 -9.50 -12.26
N VAL A 115 -7.49 -9.69 -13.31
CA VAL A 115 -8.89 -9.22 -13.30
C VAL A 115 -9.70 -9.85 -12.17
N ARG A 116 -9.59 -11.18 -11.96
CA ARG A 116 -10.26 -11.85 -10.84
C ARG A 116 -9.79 -11.32 -9.49
N ARG A 117 -8.48 -11.03 -9.36
CA ARG A 117 -7.89 -10.49 -8.14
C ARG A 117 -8.38 -9.07 -7.85
N VAL A 118 -8.52 -8.22 -8.87
CA VAL A 118 -9.14 -6.89 -8.76
C VAL A 118 -10.54 -6.99 -8.16
N HIS A 119 -11.42 -7.83 -8.72
CA HIS A 119 -12.77 -8.00 -8.20
C HIS A 119 -12.77 -8.48 -6.74
N ARG A 120 -11.94 -9.48 -6.42
CA ARG A 120 -11.81 -9.97 -5.04
C ARG A 120 -11.40 -8.85 -4.06
N LEU A 121 -10.40 -8.06 -4.41
CA LEU A 121 -9.91 -6.97 -3.56
C LEU A 121 -10.98 -5.89 -3.34
N VAL A 122 -11.78 -5.59 -4.36
CA VAL A 122 -12.90 -4.65 -4.24
C VAL A 122 -14.01 -5.25 -3.35
N ASP A 123 -14.46 -6.46 -3.66
CA ASP A 123 -15.66 -7.05 -3.06
C ASP A 123 -15.45 -7.49 -1.61
N GLU A 124 -14.30 -8.13 -1.33
CA GLU A 124 -13.98 -8.72 -0.02
C GLU A 124 -13.24 -7.74 0.91
N TYR A 125 -12.36 -6.87 0.37
CA TYR A 125 -11.49 -6.00 1.17
C TYR A 125 -11.85 -4.52 1.10
N GLY A 126 -12.65 -4.09 0.12
CA GLY A 126 -13.14 -2.72 0.04
C GLY A 126 -12.09 -1.69 -0.37
N VAL A 127 -11.02 -2.11 -1.08
CA VAL A 127 -10.01 -1.18 -1.60
C VAL A 127 -10.65 -0.09 -2.46
N LYS A 128 -10.10 1.13 -2.41
CA LYS A 128 -10.71 2.33 -3.01
C LYS A 128 -10.09 2.76 -4.34
N GLY A 129 -9.11 2.01 -4.83
CA GLY A 129 -8.45 2.23 -6.11
C GLY A 129 -7.36 1.20 -6.34
N PHE A 130 -6.59 1.38 -7.42
CA PHE A 130 -5.49 0.48 -7.79
C PHE A 130 -4.25 1.23 -8.24
N LYS A 131 -3.08 0.67 -7.92
CA LYS A 131 -1.79 1.07 -8.49
C LYS A 131 -1.20 -0.10 -9.27
N PHE A 132 -0.93 0.12 -10.56
CA PHE A 132 -0.31 -0.88 -11.43
C PHE A 132 1.16 -0.56 -11.67
N HIS A 133 2.01 -1.58 -11.70
CA HIS A 133 3.45 -1.50 -11.96
C HIS A 133 3.79 -2.41 -13.16
N PRO A 134 3.54 -1.95 -14.39
CA PRO A 134 3.72 -2.74 -15.61
C PRO A 134 5.19 -2.91 -16.02
#